data_AF-A0A1H0P5C7-F1
#
_entry.id   AF-A0A1H0P5C7-F1
#
_cell.length_a   1.000
_cell.length_b   1.000
_cell.length_c   1.000
_cell.angle_alpha   90.00
_cell.angle_beta   90.00
_cell.angle_gamma   90.00
#
_symmetry.space_group_name_H-M   'P 1'
#
loop_
_entity.id
_entity.type
_entity.pdbx_description
1 polymer ?
#
loop_
_entity_poly.entity_id
_entity_poly.type
_entity_poly.pdbx_seq_one_letter_code
_entity_poly.pdbx_strand_id
1 'polypeptide(L)' 'MKKLEPCDICGGRMRIIHKVFWWIECQECGRKTICAPPNTDARMACIERWNNLERDEK' A
#
# COMPACT_ATOMS: atom_id res chain seq x y z
N MET A 1 15.21 -6.61 1.54
CA MET A 1 14.13 -5.88 0.83
C MET A 1 12.88 -5.92 1.69
N LYS A 2 12.35 -4.77 2.14
CA LYS A 2 11.07 -4.72 2.89
C LYS A 2 9.93 -5.13 1.95
N LYS A 3 8.98 -5.93 2.45
CA LYS A 3 7.77 -6.37 1.73
C LYS A 3 6.56 -5.63 2.28
N LEU A 4 5.50 -5.48 1.48
CA LEU A 4 4.23 -4.96 2.00
C LEU A 4 3.62 -5.95 2.97
N GLU A 5 3.15 -5.44 4.10
CA GLU A 5 2.27 -6.15 5.02
C GLU A 5 0.94 -6.52 4.32
N PRO A 6 0.28 -7.61 4.74
CA PRO A 6 -1.01 -8.02 4.20
C PRO A 6 -2.11 -6.96 4.38
N CYS A 7 -3.22 -7.13 3.67
CA CYS A 7 -4.39 -6.28 3.81
C CYS A 7 -4.91 -6.33 5.26
N ASP A 8 -5.13 -5.16 5.84
CA ASP A 8 -5.74 -4.99 7.16
C ASP A 8 -7.19 -5.48 7.24
N ILE A 9 -7.92 -5.51 6.12
CA ILE A 9 -9.32 -5.98 6.09
C ILE A 9 -9.43 -7.51 6.00
N CYS A 10 -8.74 -8.11 5.03
CA CYS A 10 -8.97 -9.52 4.66
C CYS A 10 -7.75 -10.42 4.81
N GLY A 11 -6.61 -9.88 5.24
CA GLY A 11 -5.33 -10.60 5.28
C GLY A 11 -4.76 -10.94 3.89
N GLY A 12 -5.40 -10.46 2.82
CA GLY A 12 -5.02 -10.74 1.45
C GLY A 12 -3.71 -10.08 1.02
N ARG A 13 -3.16 -10.54 -0.11
CA ARG A 13 -1.90 -10.01 -0.64
C ARG A 13 -2.07 -8.58 -1.15
N MET A 14 -1.14 -7.70 -0.77
CA MET A 14 -1.08 -6.33 -1.25
C MET A 14 -0.08 -6.20 -2.41
N ARG A 15 -0.40 -5.34 -3.38
CA ARG A 15 0.49 -4.96 -4.48
C ARG A 15 0.57 -3.44 -4.62
N ILE A 16 1.71 -2.95 -5.09
CA ILE A 16 1.86 -1.55 -5.50
C ILE A 16 1.59 -1.46 -6.99
N ILE A 17 0.75 -0.51 -7.39
CA ILE A 17 0.47 -0.19 -8.78
C ILE A 17 0.76 1.29 -9.04
N HIS A 18 1.37 1.59 -10.19
CA HIS A 18 1.65 2.95 -10.65
C HIS A 18 0.88 3.17 -11.96
N LYS A 19 0.00 4.17 -11.98
CA LYS A 19 -0.68 4.63 -13.20
C LYS A 19 -0.39 6.12 -13.40
N VAL A 20 -1.14 6.96 -12.69
CA VAL A 20 -0.91 8.41 -12.57
C VAL A 20 -0.38 8.73 -11.16
N PHE A 21 -0.98 8.09 -10.15
CA PHE A 21 -0.51 8.11 -8.76
C PHE A 21 0.04 6.73 -8.39
N TRP A 22 0.73 6.66 -7.26
CA TRP A 22 1.08 5.39 -6.63
C TRP A 22 -0.05 4.93 -5.72
N TRP A 23 -0.49 3.69 -5.95
CA TRP A 23 -1.52 3.05 -5.17
C TRP A 23 -1.01 1.76 -4.55
N ILE A 24 -1.61 1.42 -3.41
CA ILE A 24 -1.51 0.09 -2.81
C ILE A 24 -2.88 -0.54 -2.91
N GLU A 25 -2.94 -1.73 -3.51
CA GLU A 25 -4.17 -2.45 -3.79
C GLU A 25 -4.12 -3.88 -3.24
N CYS A 26 -5.18 -4.30 -2.56
CA CYS A 26 -5.38 -5.69 -2.18
C CYS A 26 -5.86 -6.51 -3.38
N GLN A 27 -5.19 -7.63 -3.66
CA GLN A 27 -5.55 -8.51 -4.76
C GLN A 27 -6.78 -9.38 -4.48
N GLU A 28 -7.16 -9.53 -3.21
CA GLU A 28 -8.30 -10.38 -2.80
C GLU A 28 -9.60 -9.57 -2.68
N CYS A 29 -9.59 -8.46 -1.93
CA CYS A 29 -10.79 -7.66 -1.69
C CYS A 29 -10.91 -6.39 -2.55
N GLY A 30 -9.87 -6.05 -3.34
CA GLY A 30 -9.87 -4.87 -4.19
C GLY A 30 -9.74 -3.52 -3.47
N ARG A 31 -9.51 -3.50 -2.14
CA ARG A 31 -9.23 -2.26 -1.40
C ARG A 31 -8.03 -1.56 -2.02
N LYS A 32 -8.14 -0.26 -2.29
CA LYS A 32 -7.07 0.57 -2.84
C LYS A 32 -6.88 1.85 -2.02
N THR A 33 -5.63 2.26 -1.83
CA THR A 33 -5.28 3.52 -1.18
C THR A 33 -4.16 4.23 -1.93
N ILE A 34 -4.21 5.56 -1.98
CA ILE A 34 -3.15 6.39 -2.57
C ILE A 34 -2.01 6.49 -1.57
N CYS A 35 -0.80 6.16 -1.97
CA CYS A 35 0.37 6.20 -1.10
C CYS A 35 1.38 7.30 -1.45
N ALA A 36 1.41 7.78 -2.69
CA ALA A 36 2.31 8.88 -3.10
C ALA A 36 1.79 9.63 -4.35
N PRO A 37 2.21 10.90 -4.53
CA PRO A 37 1.88 11.71 -5.71
C PRO A 37 2.53 11.20 -7.01
N PRO A 38 2.11 11.73 -8.18
CA PRO A 38 2.71 11.38 -9.47
C PRO A 38 4.20 11.74 -9.53
N ASN A 39 4.94 11.13 -10.46
CA ASN A 39 6.30 11.53 -10.86
C ASN A 39 7.40 11.45 -9.77
N THR A 40 7.16 10.68 -8.71
CA THR A 40 8.19 10.34 -7.70
C THR A 40 8.43 8.84 -7.74
N ASP A 41 9.67 8.35 -7.71
CA ASP A 41 9.90 6.93 -7.41
C ASP A 41 9.68 6.71 -5.91
N ALA A 42 8.44 6.38 -5.56
CA ALA A 42 7.97 6.33 -4.18
C ALA A 42 7.64 4.90 -3.72
N ARG A 43 8.10 3.87 -4.44
CA ARG A 43 7.74 2.48 -4.11
C ARG A 43 8.11 2.10 -2.67
N MET A 44 9.33 2.41 -2.24
CA MET A 44 9.78 2.12 -0.87
C MET A 44 9.03 2.95 0.17
N ALA A 45 8.79 4.24 -0.11
CA ALA A 45 7.99 5.10 0.75
C ALA A 45 6.54 4.60 0.91
N CYS A 46 5.94 4.04 -0.14
CA CYS A 46 4.63 3.40 -0.08
C CYS A 46 4.63 2.16 0.83
N ILE A 47 5.67 1.30 0.73
CA ILE A 47 5.82 0.14 1.61
C ILE A 47 5.96 0.58 3.07
N GLU A 48 6.83 1.57 3.33
CA GLU A 48 7.05 2.06 4.68
C GLU A 48 5.82 2.74 5.25
N ARG A 49 5.14 3.59 4.46
CA ARG A 49 3.89 4.22 4.87
C ARG A 49 2.83 3.17 5.18
N TRP A 50 2.64 2.16 4.34
CA TRP A 50 1.64 1.11 4.60
C TRP A 50 1.96 0.30 5.86
N ASN A 51 3.22 -0.09 6.04
CA ASN A 51 3.63 -0.91 7.17
C ASN A 51 3.70 -0.11 8.49
N ASN A 52 3.94 1.21 8.42
CA ASN A 52 4.08 2.11 9.57
C ASN A 52 2.87 3.02 9.80
N LEU A 53 1.82 2.97 8.97
CA LEU A 53 0.53 3.49 9.37
C LEU A 53 0.24 2.79 10.68
N GLU A 54 0.28 3.54 11.79
CA GLU A 54 -0.30 3.09 13.05
C GLU A 54 -1.65 2.54 12.62
N ARG A 55 -1.78 1.21 12.67
CA ARG A 55 -3.02 0.52 12.35
C ARG A 55 -3.91 0.87 13.53
N ASP A 56 -4.41 2.11 13.48
CA ASP A 56 -5.06 2.82 14.58
C ASP A 56 -5.95 1.80 15.27
N GLU A 57 -5.55 1.46 16.50
CA GLU A 57 -6.32 0.58 17.35
C GLU A 57 -7.71 1.19 17.48
N LYS A 58 -8.71 0.59 16.82
CA LYS A 58 -10.06 0.32 17.33
C LYS A 58 -10.96 -0.37 16.31
#